data_AF-A0A6C1SZF0-F1
#
_entry.id   AF-A0A6C1SZF0-F1
#
_cell.length_a   1.000
_cell.length_b   1.000
_cell.length_c   1.000
_cell.angle_alpha   90.00
_cell.angle_beta   90.00
_cell.angle_gamma   90.00
#
_symmetry.space_group_name_H-M   'P 1'
#
loop_
_entity.id
_entity.type
_entity.pdbx_description
1 polymer ?
#
loop_
_entity_poly.entity_id
_entity_poly.type
_entity_poly.pdbx_seq_one_letter_code
_entity_poly.pdbx_strand_id
1 'polypeptide(L)'
;MSVSAVTERRMLTENEFELVARTHYPDISELSREDLTEAARRLRDYRDKARDIARHQRREMRGKAAPRGAQPARDNTGTTIKKQIFAQALKRVNRELARFKQADRQESQADIARRALALKRANRARHHPGAGRTAATGMSVSPNPKRSVNVDPREVGRVSQFVKQGQARRDG
;
A
#
# COMPACT_ATOMS: atom_id res chain seq x y z
N MET A 1 -14.85 12.16 11.23
CA MET A 1 -15.12 12.46 12.65
C MET A 1 -13.78 12.47 13.38
N SER A 2 -13.26 13.66 13.69
CA SER A 2 -12.17 13.83 14.65
C SER A 2 -12.75 13.89 16.06
N VAL A 3 -12.08 13.27 17.03
CA VAL A 3 -12.46 13.39 18.46
C VAL A 3 -11.58 14.49 19.07
N SER A 4 -12.17 15.37 19.90
CA SER A 4 -11.41 16.45 20.54
C SER A 4 -10.53 15.91 21.67
N ALA A 5 -9.37 16.54 21.92
CA ALA A 5 -8.45 16.14 22.99
C ALA A 5 -9.12 16.11 24.38
N VAL A 6 -10.06 17.02 24.64
CA VAL A 6 -10.88 17.03 25.87
C VAL A 6 -11.70 15.74 26.00
N THR A 7 -12.29 15.29 24.89
CA THR A 7 -13.05 14.04 24.85
C THR A 7 -12.14 12.83 25.00
N GLU A 8 -10.95 12.87 24.40
CA GLU A 8 -9.94 11.82 24.56
C GLU A 8 -9.55 11.64 26.03
N ARG A 9 -9.22 12.73 26.72
CA ARG A 9 -8.85 12.71 28.15
C ARG A 9 -9.96 12.20 29.05
N ARG A 10 -11.22 12.54 28.74
CA ARG A 10 -12.39 12.05 29.50
C ARG A 10 -12.64 10.55 29.28
N MET A 11 -12.38 10.05 28.08
CA MET A 11 -12.76 8.69 27.70
C MET A 11 -11.67 7.67 28.03
N LEU A 12 -10.40 8.06 27.99
CA LEU A 12 -9.26 7.17 28.16
C LEU A 12 -8.79 7.11 29.63
N THR A 13 -8.16 6.00 30.00
CA THR A 13 -7.35 5.94 31.23
C THR A 13 -6.06 6.75 31.07
N GLU A 14 -5.38 7.09 32.17
CA GLU A 14 -4.15 7.90 32.10
C GLU A 14 -3.11 7.32 31.13
N ASN A 15 -2.76 6.03 31.30
CA ASN A 15 -1.79 5.36 30.42
C ASN A 15 -2.24 5.30 28.95
N GLU A 16 -3.54 5.12 28.69
CA GLU A 16 -4.10 5.15 27.34
C GLU A 16 -4.02 6.56 26.75
N PHE A 17 -4.31 7.57 27.56
CA PHE A 17 -4.28 8.98 27.16
C PHE A 17 -2.86 9.45 26.88
N GLU A 18 -1.89 9.14 27.74
CA GLU A 18 -0.47 9.47 27.50
C GLU A 18 0.03 8.93 26.17
N LEU A 19 -0.32 7.67 25.84
CA LEU A 19 0.05 7.08 24.55
C LEU A 19 -0.61 7.82 23.38
N VAL A 20 -1.89 8.17 23.49
CA VAL A 20 -2.61 8.90 22.44
C VAL A 20 -2.10 10.33 22.31
N ALA A 21 -1.77 10.99 23.43
CA ALA A 21 -1.22 12.33 23.49
C ALA A 21 0.07 12.45 22.67
N ARG A 22 1.01 11.50 22.84
CA ARG A 22 2.26 11.41 22.07
C ARG A 22 2.05 11.26 20.54
N THR A 23 0.86 10.86 20.10
CA THR A 23 0.54 10.75 18.65
C THR A 23 0.01 12.04 18.03
N HIS A 24 -0.20 13.09 18.83
CA HIS A 24 -0.61 14.39 18.30
C HIS A 24 0.61 15.14 17.76
N TYR A 25 0.33 16.08 16.87
CA TYR A 25 1.34 17.03 16.40
C TYR A 25 1.52 18.13 17.46
N PRO A 26 2.74 18.62 17.74
CA PRO A 26 4.01 18.32 17.05
C PRO A 26 4.74 17.06 17.52
N ASP A 27 4.45 16.55 18.73
CA ASP A 27 5.22 15.50 19.42
C ASP A 27 5.49 14.25 18.58
N ILE A 28 4.51 13.82 17.77
CA ILE A 28 4.64 12.64 16.90
C ILE A 28 5.80 12.76 15.90
N SER A 29 6.20 13.98 15.53
CA SER A 29 7.28 14.23 14.58
C SER A 29 8.68 14.06 15.18
N GLU A 30 8.78 14.06 16.52
CA GLU A 30 10.02 13.87 17.27
C GLU A 30 10.29 12.39 17.59
N LEU A 31 9.29 11.52 17.38
CA LEU A 31 9.40 10.09 17.68
C LEU A 31 10.30 9.36 16.67
N SER A 32 11.12 8.44 17.19
CA SER A 32 11.91 7.53 16.36
C SER A 32 11.04 6.52 15.61
N ARG A 33 11.61 5.87 14.60
CA ARG A 33 10.91 4.82 13.85
C ARG A 33 10.55 3.64 14.75
N GLU A 34 11.43 3.30 15.69
CA GLU A 34 11.26 2.25 16.69
C GLU A 34 10.09 2.59 17.62
N ASP A 35 10.06 3.82 18.15
CA ASP A 35 9.00 4.30 19.03
C ASP A 35 7.64 4.32 18.31
N LEU A 36 7.60 4.77 17.06
CA LEU A 36 6.39 4.74 16.24
C LEU A 36 5.90 3.32 15.98
N THR A 37 6.82 2.36 15.80
CA THR A 37 6.47 0.95 15.58
C THR A 37 5.90 0.33 16.85
N GLU A 38 6.50 0.63 18.01
CA GLU A 38 6.00 0.20 19.31
C GLU A 38 4.64 0.83 19.63
N ALA A 39 4.50 2.14 19.45
CA ALA A 39 3.24 2.85 19.62
C ALA A 39 2.15 2.25 18.72
N ALA A 40 2.46 1.94 17.45
CA ALA A 40 1.52 1.30 16.54
C ALA A 40 1.07 -0.09 17.05
N ARG A 41 1.97 -0.87 17.65
CA ARG A 41 1.63 -2.18 18.25
C ARG A 41 0.66 -2.00 19.43
N ARG A 42 1.04 -1.17 20.40
CA ARG A 42 0.21 -0.90 21.60
C ARG A 42 -1.17 -0.34 21.23
N LEU A 43 -1.23 0.59 20.27
CA LEU A 43 -2.50 1.16 19.78
C LEU A 43 -3.39 0.12 19.07
N ARG A 44 -2.81 -0.86 18.36
CA ARG A 44 -3.59 -1.97 17.77
C ARG A 44 -4.20 -2.82 18.88
N ASP A 45 -3.43 -3.17 19.90
CA ASP A 45 -3.89 -4.00 21.01
C ASP A 45 -5.04 -3.30 21.77
N TYR A 46 -4.90 -2.01 22.09
CA TYR A 46 -5.96 -1.23 22.73
C TYR A 46 -7.21 -1.09 21.86
N ARG A 47 -7.04 -0.79 20.56
CA ARG A 47 -8.15 -0.69 19.60
C ARG A 47 -8.88 -2.03 19.47
N ASP A 48 -8.16 -3.13 19.42
CA ASP A 48 -8.71 -4.46 19.21
C ASP A 48 -9.46 -4.91 20.46
N LYS A 49 -8.88 -4.70 21.65
CA LYS A 49 -9.56 -4.87 22.94
C LYS A 49 -10.85 -4.05 23.03
N ALA A 50 -10.80 -2.75 22.70
CA ALA A 50 -12.00 -1.90 22.71
C ALA A 50 -13.05 -2.38 21.70
N ARG A 51 -12.64 -2.82 20.51
CA ARG A 51 -13.55 -3.39 19.50
C ARG A 51 -14.26 -4.62 20.03
N ASP A 52 -13.53 -5.53 20.66
CA ASP A 52 -14.09 -6.80 21.09
C ASP A 52 -15.01 -6.62 22.29
N ILE A 53 -14.67 -5.74 23.22
CA ILE A 53 -15.57 -5.34 24.32
C ILE A 53 -16.84 -4.69 23.75
N ALA A 54 -16.73 -3.76 22.80
CA ALA A 54 -17.89 -3.09 22.21
C ALA A 54 -18.81 -4.07 21.47
N ARG A 55 -18.24 -5.07 20.80
CA ARG A 55 -18.98 -6.17 20.15
C ARG A 55 -19.66 -7.07 21.18
N HIS A 56 -18.96 -7.40 22.27
CA HIS A 56 -19.51 -8.21 23.35
C HIS A 56 -20.71 -7.52 24.00
N GLN A 57 -20.54 -6.28 24.44
CA GLN A 57 -21.61 -5.45 25.01
C GLN A 57 -22.82 -5.35 24.06
N ARG A 58 -22.57 -5.22 22.75
CA ARG A 58 -23.65 -5.22 21.75
C ARG A 58 -24.40 -6.54 21.67
N ARG A 59 -23.72 -7.67 21.89
CA ARG A 59 -24.36 -8.99 21.93
C ARG A 59 -25.11 -9.22 23.24
N GLU A 60 -24.55 -8.78 24.37
CA GLU A 60 -25.24 -8.80 25.69
C GLU A 60 -26.55 -8.01 25.64
N MET A 61 -26.52 -6.77 25.12
CA MET A 61 -27.73 -5.93 24.93
C MET A 61 -28.81 -6.62 24.08
N ARG A 62 -28.41 -7.55 23.20
CA ARG A 62 -29.31 -8.30 22.33
C ARG A 62 -29.72 -9.66 22.92
N GLY A 63 -29.29 -10.00 24.13
CA GLY A 63 -29.48 -11.32 24.74
C GLY A 63 -28.72 -12.44 24.03
N LYS A 64 -27.73 -12.12 23.17
CA LYS A 64 -26.97 -13.08 22.36
C LYS A 64 -25.63 -13.48 22.96
N ALA A 65 -25.27 -12.92 24.11
CA ALA A 65 -24.07 -13.27 24.87
C ALA A 65 -24.38 -13.22 26.36
N ALA A 66 -23.72 -14.07 27.13
CA ALA A 66 -23.81 -14.03 28.58
C ALA A 66 -23.21 -12.71 29.11
N PRO A 67 -23.86 -12.07 30.10
CA PRO A 67 -23.30 -10.89 30.75
C PRO A 67 -21.95 -11.20 31.40
N ARG A 68 -20.97 -10.30 31.22
CA ARG A 68 -19.72 -10.37 31.98
C ARG A 68 -19.87 -9.95 33.45
N GLY A 69 -20.87 -9.14 33.76
CA GLY A 69 -21.18 -8.69 35.11
C GLY A 69 -22.51 -9.24 35.62
N ALA A 70 -22.94 -8.76 36.79
CA ALA A 70 -24.22 -9.14 37.39
C ALA A 70 -25.43 -8.78 36.51
N GLN A 71 -25.29 -7.80 35.62
CA GLN A 71 -26.32 -7.35 34.69
C GLN A 71 -25.76 -7.23 33.28
N PRO A 72 -26.56 -7.47 32.23
CA PRO A 72 -26.17 -7.20 30.85
C PRO A 72 -25.77 -5.73 30.64
N ALA A 73 -24.82 -5.48 29.74
CA ALA A 73 -24.52 -4.12 29.32
C ALA A 73 -25.78 -3.41 28.81
N ARG A 74 -25.96 -2.14 29.17
CA ARG A 74 -27.07 -1.29 28.72
C ARG A 74 -26.70 -0.33 27.58
N ASP A 75 -25.40 -0.06 27.42
CA ASP A 75 -24.84 0.80 26.38
C ASP A 75 -23.43 0.33 25.98
N ASN A 76 -23.01 0.64 24.76
CA ASN A 76 -21.65 0.41 24.25
C ASN A 76 -21.02 1.67 23.60
N THR A 77 -21.62 2.84 23.77
CA THR A 77 -21.19 4.10 23.13
C THR A 77 -19.78 4.48 23.59
N GLY A 78 -19.49 4.45 24.89
CA GLY A 78 -18.16 4.78 25.43
C GLY A 78 -17.05 3.89 24.86
N THR A 79 -17.28 2.58 24.80
CA THR A 79 -16.31 1.63 24.22
C THR A 79 -16.13 1.84 22.72
N THR A 80 -17.20 2.22 22.02
CA THR A 80 -17.14 2.56 20.59
C THR A 80 -16.33 3.83 20.36
N ILE A 81 -16.46 4.84 21.21
CA ILE A 81 -15.66 6.07 21.18
C ILE A 81 -14.18 5.74 21.45
N LYS A 82 -13.87 4.94 22.49
CA LYS A 82 -12.50 4.45 22.74
C LYS A 82 -11.88 3.81 21.49
N LYS A 83 -12.62 2.91 20.84
CA LYS A 83 -12.19 2.27 19.59
C LYS A 83 -11.88 3.31 18.50
N GLN A 84 -12.71 4.34 18.36
CA GLN A 84 -12.51 5.41 17.39
C GLN A 84 -11.27 6.25 17.70
N ILE A 85 -11.04 6.59 18.96
CA ILE A 85 -9.85 7.35 19.39
C ILE A 85 -8.57 6.57 19.04
N PHE A 86 -8.48 5.30 19.43
CA PHE A 86 -7.32 4.46 19.11
C PHE A 86 -7.12 4.27 17.60
N ALA A 87 -8.21 4.16 16.83
CA ALA A 87 -8.12 4.08 15.37
C ALA A 87 -7.56 5.37 14.75
N GLN A 88 -7.92 6.55 15.29
CA GLN A 88 -7.40 7.84 14.85
C GLN A 88 -5.91 8.01 15.20
N ALA A 89 -5.53 7.69 16.43
CA ALA A 89 -4.13 7.69 16.86
C ALA A 89 -3.28 6.76 15.98
N LEU A 90 -3.76 5.54 15.72
CA LEU A 90 -3.09 4.59 14.84
C LEU A 90 -2.96 5.11 13.40
N LYS A 91 -3.95 5.87 12.90
CA LYS A 91 -3.88 6.50 11.58
C LYS A 91 -2.76 7.55 11.52
N ARG A 92 -2.57 8.35 12.57
CA ARG A 92 -1.47 9.33 12.67
C ARG A 92 -0.12 8.63 12.67
N VAL A 93 0.06 7.62 13.52
CA VAL A 93 1.31 6.85 13.60
C VAL A 93 1.65 6.15 12.30
N ASN A 94 0.67 5.51 11.64
CA ASN A 94 0.91 4.87 10.33
C ASN A 94 1.30 5.89 9.25
N ARG A 95 0.86 7.14 9.35
CA ARG A 95 1.24 8.21 8.42
C ARG A 95 2.72 8.58 8.59
N GLU A 96 3.19 8.76 9.82
CA GLU A 96 4.62 9.02 10.06
C GLU A 96 5.49 7.81 9.68
N LEU A 97 5.07 6.57 10.00
CA LEU A 97 5.78 5.38 9.50
C LEU A 97 5.83 5.31 7.98
N ALA A 98 4.78 5.75 7.28
CA ALA A 98 4.77 5.83 5.83
C ALA A 98 5.73 6.92 5.31
N ARG A 99 5.88 8.03 6.03
CA ARG A 99 6.86 9.09 5.73
C ARG A 99 8.29 8.56 5.84
N PHE A 100 8.63 7.82 6.90
CA PHE A 100 9.92 7.13 7.00
C PHE A 100 10.16 6.16 5.84
N LYS A 101 9.16 5.33 5.52
CA LYS A 101 9.26 4.40 4.37
C LYS A 101 9.43 5.12 3.03
N GLN A 102 8.87 6.32 2.87
CA GLN A 102 9.05 7.12 1.66
C GLN A 102 10.45 7.75 1.63
N ALA A 103 10.98 8.20 2.76
CA ALA A 103 12.36 8.68 2.87
C ALA A 103 13.38 7.57 2.61
N ASP A 104 13.13 6.34 3.08
CA ASP A 104 14.00 5.17 2.84
C ASP A 104 14.03 4.73 1.36
N ARG A 105 13.03 5.10 0.55
CA ARG A 105 13.03 4.80 -0.89
C ARG A 105 14.08 5.68 -1.57
N GLN A 106 15.32 5.21 -1.57
CA GLN A 106 16.50 5.94 -2.02
C GLN A 106 16.50 6.32 -3.51
N GLU A 107 15.67 5.71 -4.35
CA GLU A 107 15.55 6.12 -5.75
C GLU A 107 14.08 6.35 -6.11
N SER A 108 13.76 7.60 -6.47
CA SER A 108 12.48 7.87 -7.11
C SER A 108 12.46 7.19 -8.49
N GLN A 109 11.28 6.90 -9.02
CA GLN A 109 11.14 6.40 -10.40
C GLN A 109 11.80 7.35 -11.42
N ALA A 110 11.84 8.65 -11.12
CA ALA A 110 12.56 9.62 -11.92
C ALA A 110 14.08 9.41 -11.89
N ASP A 111 14.66 9.05 -10.74
CA ASP A 111 16.10 8.78 -10.62
C ASP A 111 16.50 7.49 -11.35
N ILE A 112 15.68 6.44 -11.24
CA ILE A 112 15.85 5.19 -12.00
C ILE A 112 15.79 5.49 -13.50
N ALA A 113 14.79 6.26 -13.96
CA ALA A 113 14.64 6.64 -15.36
C ALA A 113 15.84 7.45 -15.87
N ARG A 114 16.36 8.40 -15.08
CA ARG A 114 17.57 9.17 -15.41
C ARG A 114 18.79 8.28 -15.51
N ARG A 115 18.99 7.34 -14.57
CA ARG A 115 20.10 6.37 -14.63
C ARG A 115 19.99 5.47 -15.86
N ALA A 116 18.80 4.96 -16.16
CA ALA A 116 18.56 4.14 -17.36
C ALA A 116 18.85 4.93 -18.66
N LEU A 117 18.42 6.20 -18.73
CA LEU A 117 18.74 7.09 -19.85
C LEU A 117 20.26 7.31 -19.98
N ALA A 118 20.96 7.55 -18.86
CA ALA A 118 22.41 7.72 -18.85
C ALA A 118 23.13 6.46 -19.34
N LEU A 119 22.72 5.27 -18.88
CA LEU A 119 23.24 3.99 -19.37
C LEU A 119 22.97 3.79 -20.86
N LYS A 120 21.77 4.14 -21.36
CA LYS A 120 21.43 4.05 -22.78
C LYS A 120 22.29 4.99 -23.62
N ARG A 121 22.54 6.22 -23.16
CA ARG A 121 23.42 7.19 -23.83
C ARG A 121 24.88 6.71 -23.83
N ALA A 122 25.38 6.20 -22.71
CA ALA A 122 26.73 5.65 -22.60
C ALA A 122 26.94 4.43 -23.51
N ASN A 123 25.94 3.54 -23.62
CA ASN A 123 26.00 2.37 -24.49
C ASN A 123 25.74 2.67 -25.97
N ARG A 124 25.22 3.87 -26.31
CA ARG A 124 25.00 4.28 -27.71
C ARG A 124 26.30 4.34 -28.51
N ALA A 125 27.44 4.49 -27.84
CA ALA A 125 28.76 4.59 -28.43
C ALA A 125 29.52 3.25 -28.51
N ARG A 126 28.90 2.10 -28.23
CA ARG A 126 29.54 0.81 -28.54
C ARG A 126 29.64 0.65 -30.04
N HIS A 127 30.80 1.06 -30.54
CA HIS A 127 31.36 0.77 -31.84
C HIS A 127 31.08 -0.70 -32.22
N HIS A 128 30.05 -0.92 -33.04
CA HIS A 128 30.25 -1.81 -34.18
C HIS A 128 31.63 -1.49 -34.78
N PRO A 129 32.49 -2.50 -34.99
CA PRO A 129 33.73 -2.27 -35.70
C PRO A 129 33.38 -1.56 -37.00
N GLY A 130 34.11 -0.49 -37.33
CA GLY A 130 33.95 0.16 -38.63
C GLY A 130 34.07 -0.91 -39.70
N ALA A 131 33.23 -0.85 -40.74
CA ALA A 131 33.39 -1.73 -41.89
C ALA A 131 34.85 -1.60 -42.35
N GLY A 132 35.65 -2.65 -42.14
CA GLY A 132 37.03 -2.66 -42.59
C GLY A 132 37.09 -2.48 -44.10
N ARG A 133 38.28 -2.52 -44.69
CA ARG A 133 38.40 -2.53 -46.15
C ARG A 133 37.70 -3.78 -46.72
N THR A 134 36.49 -3.61 -47.26
CA THR A 134 35.82 -4.63 -48.06
C THR A 134 36.20 -4.43 -49.52
N ALA A 135 36.57 -5.51 -50.22
CA ALA A 135 36.74 -5.47 -51.67
C ALA A 135 35.44 -4.93 -52.30
N ALA A 136 35.53 -4.13 -53.37
CA ALA A 136 34.46 -3.31 -53.94
C ALA A 136 33.22 -4.06 -54.50
N THR A 137 33.06 -5.34 -54.19
CA THR A 137 31.80 -6.08 -54.29
C THR A 137 31.02 -5.91 -52.99
N GLY A 138 30.15 -4.89 -52.96
CA GLY A 138 29.31 -4.59 -51.80
C GLY A 138 28.45 -5.77 -51.35
N MET A 139 28.17 -5.82 -50.05
CA MET A 139 27.27 -6.81 -49.44
C MET A 139 25.84 -6.57 -49.95
N SER A 140 25.29 -7.48 -50.73
CA SER A 140 23.89 -7.44 -51.13
C SER A 140 23.00 -7.69 -49.91
N VAL A 141 22.03 -6.82 -49.66
CA VAL A 141 21.02 -7.02 -48.62
C VAL A 141 20.27 -8.32 -48.93
N SER A 142 20.43 -9.33 -48.08
CA SER A 142 19.54 -10.49 -48.09
C SER A 142 18.29 -10.11 -47.29
N PRO A 143 17.16 -9.77 -47.93
CA PRO A 143 15.94 -9.51 -47.18
C PRO A 143 15.57 -10.78 -46.40
N ASN A 144 15.28 -10.64 -45.11
CA ASN A 144 14.63 -11.70 -44.36
C ASN A 144 13.13 -11.58 -44.63
N PRO A 145 12.52 -12.43 -45.48
CA PRO A 145 11.09 -12.37 -45.70
C PRO A 145 10.41 -12.75 -44.39
N LYS A 146 9.93 -11.75 -43.65
CA LYS A 146 9.06 -12.02 -42.52
C LYS A 146 7.90 -12.85 -43.06
N ARG A 147 7.73 -14.08 -42.55
CA ARG A 147 6.57 -14.91 -42.87
C ARG A 147 5.30 -14.13 -42.49
N SER A 148 4.61 -13.57 -43.46
CA SER A 148 3.21 -13.18 -43.29
C SER A 148 2.42 -14.47 -43.18
N VAL A 149 1.91 -14.77 -41.99
CA VAL A 149 0.97 -15.88 -41.81
C VAL A 149 -0.33 -15.45 -42.46
N ASN A 150 -0.57 -15.89 -43.70
CA ASN A 150 -1.85 -15.73 -44.35
C ASN A 150 -2.82 -16.72 -43.72
N VAL A 151 -3.75 -16.22 -42.91
CA VAL A 151 -4.85 -17.00 -42.35
C VAL A 151 -5.90 -17.18 -43.45
N ASP A 152 -6.49 -18.37 -43.56
CA ASP A 152 -7.61 -18.59 -44.47
C ASP A 152 -8.73 -17.57 -44.14
N PRO A 153 -9.26 -16.82 -45.13
CA PRO A 153 -10.33 -15.85 -44.92
C PRO A 153 -11.52 -16.39 -44.10
N ARG A 154 -11.82 -17.70 -44.19
CA ARG A 154 -12.90 -18.36 -43.45
C ARG A 154 -12.60 -18.53 -41.95
N GLU A 155 -11.33 -18.50 -41.55
CA GLU A 155 -10.88 -18.69 -40.18
C GLU A 155 -10.56 -17.39 -39.44
N VAL A 156 -10.50 -16.26 -40.14
CA VAL A 156 -10.15 -14.94 -39.57
C VAL A 156 -11.04 -14.58 -38.38
N GLY A 157 -12.34 -14.85 -38.47
CA GLY A 157 -13.27 -14.62 -37.36
C GLY A 157 -12.92 -15.42 -36.11
N ARG A 158 -12.61 -16.72 -36.27
CA ARG A 158 -12.23 -17.61 -35.17
C ARG A 158 -10.91 -17.17 -34.53
N VAL A 159 -9.89 -16.87 -35.33
CA VAL A 159 -8.56 -16.44 -34.84
C VAL A 159 -8.65 -15.09 -34.11
N SER A 160 -9.43 -14.15 -34.65
CA SER A 160 -9.67 -12.85 -34.01
C SER A 160 -10.34 -12.99 -32.63
N GLN A 161 -11.38 -13.83 -32.53
CA GLN A 161 -12.03 -14.09 -31.23
C GLN A 161 -11.10 -14.79 -30.24
N PHE A 162 -10.28 -15.74 -30.69
CA PHE A 162 -9.30 -16.43 -29.85
C PHE A 162 -8.29 -15.45 -29.22
N VAL A 163 -7.72 -14.56 -30.04
CA VAL A 163 -6.75 -13.54 -29.55
C VAL A 163 -7.43 -12.56 -28.60
N LYS A 164 -8.63 -12.09 -28.93
CA LYS A 164 -9.42 -11.18 -28.07
C LYS A 164 -9.69 -11.80 -26.68
N GLN A 165 -10.10 -13.06 -26.63
CA GLN A 165 -10.35 -13.78 -25.37
C GLN A 165 -9.06 -13.98 -24.57
N GLY A 166 -7.95 -14.31 -25.23
CA GLY A 166 -6.65 -14.45 -24.58
C GLY A 166 -6.17 -13.14 -23.94
N GLN A 167 -6.39 -12.01 -24.63
CA GLN A 167 -6.04 -10.69 -24.12
C GLN A 167 -6.93 -10.29 -22.94
N ALA A 168 -8.24 -10.52 -23.02
CA ALA A 168 -9.16 -10.24 -21.91
C ALA A 168 -8.82 -11.03 -20.63
N ARG A 169 -8.31 -12.27 -20.77
CA ARG A 169 -7.80 -13.07 -19.62
C ARG A 169 -6.49 -12.54 -19.02
N ARG A 170 -5.72 -11.78 -19.80
CA ARG A 170 -4.45 -11.21 -19.35
C ARG A 170 -4.65 -9.85 -18.67
N ASP A 171 -5.64 -9.10 -19.13
CA ASP A 171 -5.91 -7.73 -18.69
C ASP A 171 -6.93 -7.64 -17.54
N GLY A 172 -7.73 -8.69 -17.33
CA GLY A 172 -8.63 -8.84 -16.17
C GLY A 172 -7.98 -9.60 -15.03
#